data_AF-G5IXV7-F1
#
_entry.id   AF-G5IXV7-F1
#
_cell.length_a   1.000
_cell.length_b   1.000
_cell.length_c   1.000
_cell.angle_alpha   90.00
_cell.angle_beta   90.00
_cell.angle_gamma   90.00
#
_symmetry.space_group_name_H-M   'P 1'
#
loop_
_entity.id
_entity.type
_entity.pdbx_description
1 polymer ?
#
loop_
_entity_poly.entity_id
_entity_poly.type
_entity_poly.pdbx_seq_one_letter_code
_entity_poly.pdbx_strand_id
1 'polypeptide(L)' 'MKQTRRKVQRSGYLQFENLMYRGENLAGYAGENVILRFDPRDITTVLVYQKDSNHECDFTYKFATN' A
#
# COMPACT_ATOMS: atom_id res chain seq x y z
N MET A 1 13.90 6.16 2.26
CA MET A 1 12.71 5.31 2.06
C MET A 1 12.98 3.90 2.60
N LYS A 2 12.01 3.31 3.30
CA LYS A 2 11.99 1.91 3.72
C LYS A 2 10.95 1.13 2.90
N GLN A 3 11.04 -0.20 2.92
CA GLN A 3 10.05 -1.07 2.28
C GLN A 3 9.60 -2.20 3.20
N THR A 4 8.37 -2.65 3.03
CA THR A 4 7.83 -3.83 3.70
C THR A 4 6.81 -4.54 2.80
N ARG A 5 6.47 -5.79 3.10
CA ARG A 5 5.40 -6.50 2.41
C ARG A 5 4.14 -6.49 3.26
N ARG A 6 3.01 -6.22 2.62
CA ARG A 6 1.69 -6.24 3.28
C ARG A 6 0.69 -6.93 2.38
N LYS A 7 -0.27 -7.58 3.02
CA LYS A 7 -1.43 -8.14 2.33
C LYS A 7 -2.52 -7.09 2.32
N VAL A 8 -3.09 -6.83 1.15
CA VAL A 8 -4.30 -6.00 1.03
C VAL A 8 -5.48 -6.85 1.51
N GLN A 9 -6.30 -6.26 2.39
CA GLN A 9 -7.47 -6.95 2.93
C GLN A 9 -8.51 -7.16 1.84
N ARG A 10 -9.40 -8.15 2.01
CA ARG A 10 -10.43 -8.49 1.01
C ARG A 10 -11.38 -7.33 0.67
N SER A 11 -11.53 -6.38 1.58
CA SER A 11 -12.30 -5.14 1.43
C SER A 11 -11.52 -4.00 0.78
N GLY A 12 -10.32 -4.26 0.23
CA GLY A 12 -9.56 -3.27 -0.53
C GLY A 12 -8.83 -2.21 0.29
N TYR A 13 -8.59 -2.47 1.59
CA TYR A 13 -7.78 -1.58 2.44
C TYR A 13 -6.50 -2.26 2.92
N LEU A 14 -5.51 -1.47 3.31
CA LEU A 14 -4.23 -1.94 3.84
C LEU A 14 -4.01 -1.34 5.23
N GLN A 15 -3.49 -2.13 6.17
CA GLN A 15 -3.15 -1.68 7.50
C GLN A 15 -1.64 -1.72 7.72
N PHE A 16 -1.07 -0.61 8.17
CA PHE A 16 0.37 -0.48 8.44
C PHE A 16 0.63 0.60 9.49
N GLU A 17 1.45 0.30 10.51
CA GLU A 17 1.80 1.22 11.62
C GLU A 17 0.57 1.94 12.23
N ASN A 18 -0.47 1.16 12.56
CA ASN A 18 -1.77 1.64 13.07
C ASN A 18 -2.58 2.56 12.14
N LEU A 19 -2.13 2.79 10.91
CA LEU A 19 -2.88 3.52 9.89
C LEU A 19 -3.62 2.58 8.96
N MET A 20 -4.81 3.02 8.53
CA MET A 20 -5.59 2.37 7.49
C MET A 20 -5.48 3.18 6.19
N TYR A 21 -5.00 2.53 5.15
CA TYR A 21 -4.87 3.10 3.80
C TYR A 21 -6.02 2.57 2.95
N ARG A 22 -6.72 3.50 2.29
CA ARG A 22 -7.81 3.21 1.36
C ARG A 22 -7.57 3.97 0.05
N GLY A 23 -7.96 3.38 -1.06
CA GLY A 23 -7.90 3.99 -2.38
C GLY A 23 -8.56 3.09 -3.42
N GLU A 24 -9.14 3.68 -4.46
CA GLU A 24 -9.90 2.95 -5.49
C GLU A 24 -9.06 1.84 -6.16
N ASN A 25 -7.81 2.14 -6.48
CA ASN A 25 -6.89 1.18 -7.07
C ASN A 25 -6.41 0.10 -6.08
N LEU A 26 -6.47 0.35 -4.77
CA LEU A 26 -6.11 -0.65 -3.76
C LEU A 26 -7.15 -1.77 -3.69
N ALA A 27 -8.41 -1.48 -4.02
CA ALA A 27 -9.46 -2.48 -4.15
C ALA A 27 -9.17 -3.50 -5.25
N GLY A 28 -8.45 -3.11 -6.31
CA GLY A 28 -8.00 -4.03 -7.37
C GLY A 28 -6.99 -5.08 -6.89
N TYR A 29 -6.34 -4.86 -5.75
CA TYR A 29 -5.39 -5.78 -5.13
C TYR A 29 -5.98 -6.56 -3.95
N ALA A 30 -7.30 -6.57 -3.78
CA ALA A 30 -7.94 -7.23 -2.64
C ALA A 30 -7.50 -8.70 -2.50
N GLY A 31 -6.86 -9.02 -1.37
CA GLY A 31 -6.34 -10.36 -1.09
C GLY A 31 -4.89 -10.61 -1.55
N GLU A 32 -4.29 -9.70 -2.30
CA GLU A 32 -2.94 -9.81 -2.85
C GLU A 32 -1.84 -9.32 -1.89
N ASN A 33 -0.62 -9.80 -2.12
CA ASN A 33 0.57 -9.29 -1.45
C ASN A 33 1.20 -8.16 -2.27
N VAL A 34 1.41 -7.02 -1.62
CA VAL A 34 2.02 -5.83 -2.22
C VAL A 34 3.30 -5.44 -1.47
N ILE A 35 4.19 -4.76 -2.17
CA ILE A 35 5.34 -4.07 -1.57
C ILE A 35 4.89 -2.64 -1.27
N LEU A 36 5.08 -2.26 -0.02
CA LEU A 36 4.82 -0.92 0.48
C LEU A 36 6.15 -0.20 0.67
N ARG A 37 6.34 0.95 0.01
CA ARG A 37 7.49 1.85 0.26
C ARG A 37 7.00 3.11 0.94
N PHE A 38 7.77 3.60 1.91
CA PHE A 38 7.37 4.73 2.74
C PHE A 38 8.59 5.50 3.26
N ASP A 39 8.40 6.75 3.66
CA ASP A 39 9.38 7.48 4.48
C ASP A 39 9.10 7.17 5.96
N PRO A 40 10.04 6.63 6.74
CA PRO A 40 9.82 6.43 8.17
C PRO A 40 9.55 7.74 8.95
N ARG A 41 9.84 8.91 8.36
CA ARG A 41 9.51 10.23 8.93
C ARG A 41 8.11 10.72 8.55
N ASP A 42 7.52 10.14 7.50
CA ASP A 42 6.15 10.42 7.04
C ASP A 42 5.50 9.12 6.55
N ILE A 43 4.88 8.41 7.49
CA ILE A 43 4.15 7.18 7.19
C ILE A 43 2.77 7.45 6.59
N THR A 44 2.30 8.71 6.53
CA THR A 44 0.96 9.02 6.00
C THR A 44 0.89 8.88 4.48
N THR A 45 2.05 8.92 3.82
CA THR A 45 2.20 8.70 2.39
C THR A 45 2.92 7.38 2.14
N VAL A 46 2.30 6.52 1.34
CA VAL A 46 2.87 5.22 0.98
C VAL A 46 2.74 4.98 -0.52
N LEU A 47 3.76 4.32 -1.06
CA LEU A 47 3.78 3.83 -2.43
C LEU A 47 3.48 2.34 -2.39
N VAL A 48 2.58 1.88 -3.25
CA VAL A 48 2.15 0.47 -3.28
C VAL A 48 2.50 -0.12 -4.64
N TYR A 49 3.20 -1.25 -4.61
CA TYR A 49 3.66 -1.98 -5.78
C TYR A 49 3.12 -3.41 -5.74
N GLN A 50 2.55 -3.88 -6.82
CA GLN A 50 2.30 -5.31 -7.00
C GLN A 50 3.60 -5.98 -7.45
N LYS A 51 3.92 -7.13 -6.86
CA LYS A 51 4.98 -7.97 -7.40
C LYS A 51 4.40 -8.80 -8.54
N ASP A 52 4.20 -8.17 -9.69
CA ASP A 52 3.94 -8.92 -10.92
C ASP A 52 5.26 -9.11 -11.68
N SER A 53 5.41 -10.26 -12.31
CA SER A 53 6.71 -10.83 -12.68
C SER A 53 7.46 -10.09 -13.80
N ASN A 54 7.06 -8.87 -14.16
CA ASN A 54 7.77 -8.03 -15.15
C ASN A 54 7.38 -6.54 -15.20
N HIS A 55 6.51 -6.02 -14.32
CA HIS A 55 6.11 -4.60 -14.37
C HIS A 55 5.96 -4.01 -12.96
N GLU A 56 6.80 -3.01 -12.64
CA GLU A 56 6.56 -2.12 -11.50
C GLU A 56 5.55 -1.05 -11.95
N CYS A 57 4.30 -1.17 -11.52
CA CYS A 57 3.35 -0.07 -11.64
C CYS A 57 3.49 0.83 -10.40
N ASP A 58 4.07 2.02 -10.57
CA ASP A 58 4.18 3.05 -9.53
C ASP A 58 2.79 3.65 -9.24
N PHE A 59 2.25 3.41 -8.04
CA PHE A 59 1.07 4.13 -7.56
C PHE A 59 1.37 4.83 -6.23
N THR A 60 1.06 6.14 -6.18
CA THR A 60 1.21 6.98 -4.98
C THR A 60 -0.17 7.19 -4.35
N TYR A 61 -0.35 6.80 -3.08
CA TYR A 61 -1.57 7.09 -2.33
C TYR A 61 -1.27 7.98 -1.13
N LYS A 62 -2.20 8.90 -0.85
CA LYS A 62 -2.09 9.87 0.22
C LYS A 62 -3.40 9.96 0.98
N PHE A 63 -3.70 9.01 1.86
CA PHE A 63 -4.78 9.16 2.85
C PHE A 63 -4.47 8.32 4.09
N ALA A 64 -4.25 8.99 5.21
CA ALA A 64 -4.30 8.43 6.55
C ALA A 64 -5.54 9.02 7.23
N THR A 65 -6.60 8.22 7.39
CA THR A 65 -7.71 8.58 8.28
C THR A 65 -7.48 7.92 9.63
N ASN A 66 -7.49 8.75 10.67
CA ASN A 66 -7.37 8.37 12.09
C ASN A 66 -8.62 7.58 12.54
#